data_AF-A0AAP3EMT1-F1
#
_entry.id   AF-A0AAP3EMT1-F1
#
_cell.length_a   1.000
_cell.length_b   1.000
_cell.length_c   1.000
_cell.angle_alpha   90.00
_cell.angle_beta   90.00
_cell.angle_gamma   90.00
#
_symmetry.space_group_name_H-M   'P 1'
#
loop_
_entity.id
_entity.type
_entity.pdbx_description
1 polymer ?
#
loop_
_entity_poly.entity_id
_entity_poly.type
_entity_poly.pdbx_seq_one_letter_code
_entity_poly.pdbx_strand_id
1 'polypeptide(L)'
;NRPMTSVPTLIRHVPGKTEPVLHLEHIQPVRNLLITLQEKLATPAGQQVAQTLQQTGDTRELLDILTDDGWLKNEYHGEEEIFTGLASLNDLVRLAAAMGTEFPFDEYAEVQKLPVIDVEFSHLVGMDACQGTLTLLDTPGPNEAGQPQMEVM
;
A
#
# COMPACT_ATOMS: atom_id res chain seq x y z
N ASN A 1 5.17 16.34 -6.11
CA ASN A 1 4.44 15.12 -6.50
C ASN A 1 4.69 14.07 -5.44
N ARG A 2 3.70 13.78 -4.59
CA ARG A 2 3.76 12.63 -3.70
C ARG A 2 3.25 11.43 -4.52
N PRO A 3 4.05 10.37 -4.71
CA PRO A 3 3.52 9.14 -5.30
C PRO A 3 2.39 8.62 -4.40
N MET A 4 1.25 8.25 -4.99
CA MET A 4 0.05 7.93 -4.21
C MET A 4 0.06 6.48 -3.74
N THR A 5 0.41 5.50 -4.59
CA THR A 5 0.41 4.08 -4.16
C THR A 5 1.41 3.22 -4.96
N SER A 6 1.92 2.15 -4.34
CA SER A 6 2.61 1.05 -5.02
C SER A 6 1.65 -0.11 -5.32
N VAL A 7 0.50 -0.18 -4.63
CA VAL A 7 -0.58 -1.14 -4.87
C VAL A 7 -1.77 -0.39 -5.48
N PRO A 8 -2.34 -0.84 -6.62
CA PRO A 8 -3.49 -0.19 -7.22
C PRO A 8 -4.63 -0.03 -6.20
N THR A 9 -5.24 1.15 -6.11
CA THR A 9 -6.22 1.48 -5.06
C THR A 9 -7.48 2.06 -5.69
N LEU A 10 -8.65 1.58 -5.27
CA LEU A 10 -9.93 2.07 -5.76
C LEU A 10 -10.41 3.22 -4.89
N ILE A 11 -10.75 4.37 -5.47
CA ILE A 11 -11.38 5.48 -4.76
C ILE A 11 -12.86 5.51 -5.13
N ARG A 12 -13.71 5.06 -4.21
CA ARG A 12 -15.15 4.86 -4.41
C ARG A 12 -15.93 6.02 -3.82
N HIS A 13 -16.85 6.55 -4.63
CA HIS A 13 -17.78 7.55 -4.16
C HIS A 13 -18.80 6.96 -3.17
N VAL A 14 -18.89 7.54 -1.98
CA VAL A 14 -19.96 7.22 -1.02
C VAL A 14 -20.64 8.52 -0.57
N PRO A 15 -21.92 8.75 -0.93
CA PRO A 15 -22.65 9.95 -0.51
C PRO A 15 -22.67 10.10 1.02
N GLY A 16 -22.44 11.32 1.51
CA GLY A 16 -22.37 11.63 2.94
C GLY A 16 -21.09 11.17 3.66
N LYS A 17 -20.15 10.54 2.96
CA LYS A 17 -18.84 10.12 3.52
C LYS A 17 -17.84 11.28 3.47
N THR A 18 -18.02 12.25 4.36
CA THR A 18 -17.18 13.46 4.40
C THR A 18 -15.76 13.20 4.90
N GLU A 19 -15.58 12.14 5.71
CA GLU A 19 -14.28 11.68 6.16
C GLU A 19 -13.91 10.40 5.39
N PRO A 20 -12.77 10.38 4.67
CA PRO A 20 -12.40 9.23 3.86
C PRO A 20 -12.03 8.04 4.75
N VAL A 21 -12.32 6.82 4.28
CA VAL A 21 -11.87 5.60 4.94
C VAL A 21 -11.23 4.67 3.92
N LEU A 22 -10.00 4.25 4.18
CA LEU A 22 -9.34 3.18 3.43
C LEU A 22 -9.69 1.84 4.05
N HIS A 23 -10.22 0.94 3.24
CA HIS A 23 -10.45 -0.47 3.54
C HIS A 23 -9.35 -1.28 2.87
N LEU A 24 -8.56 -1.96 3.68
CA LEU A 24 -7.55 -2.93 3.26
C LEU A 24 -8.03 -4.29 3.75
N GLU A 25 -8.88 -4.98 2.98
CA GLU A 25 -9.47 -6.25 3.44
C GLU A 25 -8.53 -7.44 3.22
N HIS A 26 -7.76 -7.42 2.12
CA HIS A 26 -6.82 -8.48 1.77
C HIS A 26 -5.44 -8.25 2.42
N ILE A 27 -5.38 -8.22 3.75
CA ILE A 27 -4.14 -7.96 4.51
C ILE A 27 -3.21 -9.17 4.63
N GLN A 28 -3.71 -10.37 4.40
CA GLN A 28 -2.95 -11.60 4.69
C GLN A 28 -1.65 -11.72 3.88
N PRO A 29 -1.61 -11.38 2.57
CA PRO A 29 -0.35 -11.38 1.82
C PRO A 29 0.69 -10.42 2.40
N VAL A 30 0.26 -9.24 2.85
CA VAL A 30 1.14 -8.25 3.48
C VAL A 30 1.70 -8.77 4.80
N ARG A 31 0.86 -9.38 5.65
CA ARG A 31 1.33 -10.05 6.89
C ARG A 31 2.34 -11.16 6.61
N ASN A 32 2.05 -12.02 5.63
CA ASN A 32 2.96 -13.11 5.27
C ASN A 32 4.31 -12.59 4.79
N LEU A 33 4.30 -11.50 4.02
CA LEU A 33 5.53 -10.82 3.59
C LEU A 33 6.30 -10.24 4.78
N LEU A 34 5.63 -9.55 5.71
CA LEU A 34 6.27 -9.02 6.93
C LEU A 34 6.99 -10.15 7.71
N ILE A 35 6.32 -11.27 7.94
CA ILE A 35 6.90 -12.44 8.61
C ILE A 35 8.13 -12.95 7.84
N THR A 36 8.01 -13.10 6.52
CA THR A 36 9.11 -13.58 5.66
C THR A 36 10.33 -12.65 5.74
N LEU A 37 10.11 -11.33 5.74
CA LEU A 37 11.19 -10.35 5.84
C LEU A 37 11.82 -10.33 7.23
N GLN A 38 11.02 -10.46 8.29
CA GLN A 38 11.50 -10.60 9.67
C GLN A 38 12.37 -11.86 9.83
N GLU A 39 11.94 -13.00 9.30
CA GLU A 39 12.72 -14.24 9.31
C GLU A 39 14.03 -14.09 8.54
N LYS A 40 14.00 -13.44 7.37
CA LYS A 40 15.23 -13.12 6.61
C LYS A 40 16.17 -12.24 7.41
N LEU A 41 15.67 -11.19 8.08
CA LEU A 41 16.47 -10.30 8.93
C LEU A 41 17.15 -11.02 10.10
N ALA A 42 16.55 -12.09 10.62
CA ALA A 42 17.14 -12.89 11.68
C ALA A 42 18.37 -13.70 11.23
N THR A 43 18.60 -13.86 9.91
CA THR A 43 19.75 -14.58 9.37
C THR A 43 21.01 -13.69 9.31
N PRO A 44 22.23 -14.26 9.36
CA PRO A 44 23.47 -13.49 9.21
C PRO A 44 23.54 -12.70 7.88
N ALA A 45 22.98 -13.25 6.80
CA ALA A 45 22.90 -12.56 5.51
C ALA A 45 21.93 -11.38 5.55
N GLY A 46 20.76 -11.55 6.16
CA GLY A 46 19.79 -10.46 6.34
C GLY A 46 20.32 -9.33 7.24
N GLN A 47 21.10 -9.66 8.28
CA GLN A 47 21.76 -8.66 9.11
C GLN A 47 22.79 -7.82 8.34
N GLN A 48 23.51 -8.42 7.38
CA GLN A 48 24.42 -7.68 6.50
C GLN A 48 23.65 -6.71 5.60
N VAL A 49 22.54 -7.17 5.00
CA VAL A 49 21.65 -6.31 4.20
C VAL A 49 21.11 -5.16 5.04
N ALA A 50 20.62 -5.43 6.26
CA ALA A 50 20.14 -4.41 7.18
C ALA A 50 21.21 -3.37 7.53
N GLN A 51 22.46 -3.80 7.76
CA GLN A 51 23.57 -2.87 8.00
C GLN A 51 23.87 -1.99 6.79
N THR A 52 23.82 -2.52 5.58
CA THR A 52 23.96 -1.73 4.34
C THR A 52 22.82 -0.74 4.17
N LEU A 53 21.58 -1.16 4.48
CA LEU A 53 20.39 -0.29 4.45
C LEU A 53 20.43 0.82 5.51
N GLN A 54 21.06 0.58 6.66
CA GLN A 54 21.25 1.62 7.68
C GLN A 54 22.30 2.67 7.29
N GLN A 55 23.24 2.33 6.41
CA GLN A 55 24.28 3.25 5.93
C GLN A 55 23.79 4.12 4.76
N THR A 56 22.83 3.62 3.99
CA THR A 56 22.13 4.36 2.95
C THR A 56 20.95 5.07 3.61
N GLY A 57 21.14 6.32 4.03
CA GLY A 57 20.25 7.04 4.96
C GLY A 57 18.75 7.13 4.60
N ASP A 58 18.35 6.70 3.41
CA ASP A 58 16.97 6.66 2.92
C ASP A 58 16.21 5.37 3.36
N THR A 59 16.92 4.35 3.85
CA THR A 59 16.34 3.03 4.16
C THR A 59 16.36 2.63 5.63
N ARG A 60 16.79 3.54 6.52
CA ARG A 60 16.75 3.30 7.97
C ARG A 60 15.32 3.18 8.49
N GLU A 61 14.44 4.07 8.04
CA GLU A 61 13.02 4.11 8.41
C GLU A 61 12.25 2.90 7.87
N LEU A 62 12.74 2.25 6.80
CA LEU A 62 12.15 1.01 6.28
C LEU A 62 12.28 -0.17 7.23
N LEU A 63 13.27 -0.19 8.14
CA LEU A 63 13.36 -1.29 9.10
C LEU A 63 12.32 -1.14 10.22
N ASP A 64 11.86 0.08 10.49
CA ASP A 64 10.91 0.35 11.56
C ASP A 64 9.54 -0.31 11.26
N ILE A 65 9.12 -0.39 9.99
CA ILE A 65 7.87 -1.07 9.58
C ILE A 65 7.88 -2.59 9.85
N LEU A 66 9.07 -3.19 10.08
CA LEU A 66 9.21 -4.60 10.47
C LEU A 66 9.24 -4.79 11.98
N THR A 67 9.44 -3.73 12.76
CA THR A 67 9.51 -3.82 14.23
C THR A 67 8.16 -3.81 14.90
N ASP A 68 7.16 -3.18 14.28
CA ASP A 68 5.79 -3.10 14.76
C ASP A 68 4.83 -3.27 13.57
N ASP A 69 3.92 -4.25 13.65
CA ASP A 69 2.88 -4.47 12.65
C ASP A 69 1.59 -3.69 12.96
N GLY A 70 1.58 -2.86 14.00
CA GLY A 70 0.44 -2.02 14.40
C GLY A 70 0.00 -0.98 13.37
N TRP A 71 0.85 -0.67 12.39
CA TRP A 71 0.48 0.15 11.24
C TRP A 71 -0.44 -0.61 10.27
N LEU A 72 -0.41 -1.95 10.24
CA LEU A 72 -1.20 -2.77 9.32
C LEU A 72 -2.59 -3.03 9.90
N LYS A 73 -3.55 -2.23 9.44
CA LYS A 73 -4.95 -2.26 9.87
C LYS A 73 -5.84 -2.66 8.71
N ASN A 74 -7.04 -3.16 9.02
CA ASN A 74 -8.07 -3.36 8.01
C ASN A 74 -8.70 -2.05 7.56
N GLU A 75 -8.70 -1.03 8.43
CA GLU A 75 -9.32 0.27 8.18
C GLU A 75 -8.42 1.42 8.66
N TYR A 76 -8.41 2.51 7.89
CA TYR A 76 -7.72 3.76 8.21
C TYR A 76 -8.68 4.92 8.01
N HIS A 77 -8.76 5.83 8.98
CA HIS A 77 -9.77 6.89 9.00
C HIS A 77 -9.14 8.27 8.83
N GLY A 78 -9.66 9.05 7.88
CA GLY A 78 -9.17 10.37 7.56
C GLY A 78 -7.92 10.37 6.69
N GLU A 79 -7.60 11.52 6.11
CA GLU A 79 -6.53 11.65 5.11
C GLU A 79 -5.15 11.28 5.67
N GLU A 80 -4.87 11.63 6.93
CA GLU A 80 -3.57 11.38 7.57
C GLU A 80 -3.33 9.88 7.79
N GLU A 81 -4.28 9.13 8.36
CA GLU A 81 -4.09 7.70 8.59
C GLU A 81 -4.02 6.92 7.27
N ILE A 82 -4.83 7.30 6.28
CA ILE A 82 -4.78 6.71 4.94
C ILE A 82 -3.41 6.94 4.30
N PHE A 83 -2.90 8.17 4.37
CA PHE A 83 -1.58 8.50 3.84
C PHE A 83 -0.49 7.67 4.53
N THR A 84 -0.51 7.59 5.86
CA THR A 84 0.45 6.77 6.61
C THR A 84 0.37 5.30 6.22
N GLY A 85 -0.84 4.73 6.13
CA GLY A 85 -1.03 3.33 5.74
C GLY A 85 -0.51 3.01 4.33
N LEU A 86 -0.82 3.86 3.35
CA LEU A 86 -0.33 3.71 1.98
C LEU A 86 1.18 3.93 1.87
N ALA A 87 1.73 4.90 2.60
CA ALA A 87 3.18 5.12 2.67
C ALA A 87 3.90 3.88 3.24
N SER A 88 3.38 3.30 4.31
CA SER A 88 3.93 2.06 4.89
C SER A 88 3.85 0.86 3.94
N LEU A 89 2.78 0.74 3.14
CA LEU A 89 2.72 -0.27 2.07
C LEU A 89 3.79 -0.04 1.00
N ASN A 90 4.02 1.20 0.59
CA ASN A 90 5.03 1.53 -0.41
C ASN A 90 6.44 1.23 0.13
N ASP A 91 6.70 1.56 1.39
CA ASP A 91 7.95 1.26 2.07
C ASP A 91 8.18 -0.25 2.21
N LEU A 92 7.13 -1.03 2.45
CA LEU A 92 7.22 -2.49 2.44
C LEU A 92 7.61 -3.04 1.06
N VAL A 93 7.04 -2.50 -0.02
CA VAL A 93 7.43 -2.87 -1.40
C VAL A 93 8.91 -2.56 -1.64
N ARG A 94 9.37 -1.37 -1.25
CA ARG A 94 10.79 -0.95 -1.38
C ARG A 94 11.71 -1.86 -0.58
N LEU A 95 11.34 -2.20 0.65
CA LEU A 95 12.11 -3.05 1.54
C LEU A 95 12.21 -4.49 1.01
N ALA A 96 11.09 -5.04 0.55
CA ALA A 96 11.06 -6.37 -0.05
C ALA A 96 12.06 -6.47 -1.20
N ALA A 97 12.01 -5.49 -2.13
CA ALA A 97 12.95 -5.42 -3.25
C ALA A 97 14.40 -5.31 -2.78
N ALA A 98 14.70 -4.46 -1.79
CA ALA A 98 16.04 -4.31 -1.23
C ALA A 98 16.56 -5.60 -0.55
N MET A 99 15.67 -6.42 0.00
CA MET A 99 15.98 -7.71 0.61
C MET A 99 15.92 -8.90 -0.38
N GLY A 100 15.78 -8.63 -1.67
CA GLY A 100 15.66 -9.67 -2.71
C GLY A 100 14.44 -10.57 -2.50
N THR A 101 13.32 -9.99 -2.08
CA THR A 101 12.02 -10.64 -1.94
C THR A 101 11.01 -9.91 -2.81
N GLU A 102 10.14 -10.63 -3.49
CA GLU A 102 9.08 -10.01 -4.27
C GLU A 102 7.88 -9.69 -3.38
N PHE A 103 7.26 -8.55 -3.60
CA PHE A 103 5.96 -8.24 -3.01
C PHE A 103 4.88 -9.03 -3.76
N PRO A 104 3.86 -9.58 -3.08
CA PRO A 104 2.88 -10.48 -3.69
C PRO A 104 1.83 -9.73 -4.52
N PHE A 105 2.21 -9.12 -5.66
CA PHE A 105 1.28 -8.38 -6.51
C PHE A 105 0.18 -9.25 -7.13
N ASP A 106 0.47 -10.52 -7.41
CA ASP A 106 -0.51 -11.46 -7.95
C ASP A 106 -1.72 -11.65 -7.01
N GLU A 107 -1.51 -11.50 -5.69
CA GLU A 107 -2.58 -11.54 -4.70
C GLU A 107 -3.54 -10.34 -4.80
N TYR A 108 -3.14 -9.27 -5.51
CA TYR A 108 -3.91 -8.06 -5.75
C TYR A 108 -4.35 -7.91 -7.22
N ALA A 109 -4.19 -8.94 -8.06
CA ALA A 109 -4.61 -8.89 -9.46
C ALA A 109 -6.14 -8.77 -9.66
N GLU A 110 -6.91 -9.21 -8.66
CA GLU A 110 -8.37 -9.14 -8.69
C GLU A 110 -8.87 -7.83 -8.06
N VAL A 111 -9.75 -7.12 -8.77
CA VAL A 111 -10.33 -5.83 -8.34
C VAL A 111 -10.92 -5.88 -6.93
N GLN A 112 -11.53 -7.02 -6.55
CA GLN A 112 -12.13 -7.24 -5.22
C GLN A 112 -11.12 -7.36 -4.07
N LYS A 113 -9.83 -7.55 -4.38
CA LYS A 113 -8.75 -7.64 -3.40
C LYS A 113 -7.98 -6.33 -3.27
N LEU A 114 -8.23 -5.36 -4.15
CA LEU A 114 -7.59 -4.05 -4.10
C LEU A 114 -8.03 -3.28 -2.85
N PRO A 115 -7.14 -2.48 -2.25
CA PRO A 115 -7.53 -1.49 -1.25
C PRO A 115 -8.59 -0.53 -1.82
N VAL A 116 -9.55 -0.14 -0.98
CA VAL A 116 -10.67 0.75 -1.37
C VAL A 116 -10.75 1.95 -0.44
N ILE A 117 -10.69 3.17 -0.98
CA ILE A 117 -10.94 4.42 -0.27
C ILE A 117 -12.37 4.85 -0.53
N ASP A 118 -13.20 4.87 0.52
CA ASP A 118 -14.55 5.43 0.49
C ASP A 118 -14.52 6.91 0.84
N VAL A 119 -15.02 7.77 -0.06
CA VAL A 119 -15.06 9.22 0.15
C VAL A 119 -16.19 9.87 -0.64
N GLU A 120 -16.72 10.99 -0.15
CA GLU A 120 -17.63 11.83 -0.92
C GLU A 120 -16.84 12.76 -1.86
N PHE A 121 -17.12 12.68 -3.17
CA PHE A 121 -16.53 13.61 -4.13
C PHE A 121 -17.35 14.90 -4.10
N SER A 122 -16.70 16.01 -3.76
CA SER A 122 -17.33 17.34 -3.66
C SER A 122 -18.06 17.77 -4.93
N HIS A 123 -17.61 17.31 -6.10
CA HIS A 123 -18.21 17.63 -7.41
C HIS A 123 -19.46 16.80 -7.74
N LEU A 124 -19.77 15.76 -6.96
CA LEU A 124 -20.94 14.90 -7.12
C LEU A 124 -22.01 15.14 -6.05
N VAL A 125 -21.77 16.08 -5.13
CA VAL A 125 -22.71 16.45 -4.08
C VAL A 125 -24.00 16.99 -4.71
N GLY A 126 -25.13 16.36 -4.43
CA GLY A 126 -26.45 16.73 -4.97
C GLY A 126 -26.80 16.10 -6.33
N MET A 127 -25.96 15.21 -6.87
CA MET A 127 -26.34 14.33 -7.97
C MET A 127 -27.11 13.13 -7.40
N ASP A 128 -28.40 13.32 -7.13
CA ASP A 128 -29.29 12.25 -6.65
C ASP A 128 -29.27 11.05 -7.60
N ALA A 129 -28.97 9.88 -7.02
CA ALA A 129 -29.23 8.53 -7.54
C ALA A 129 -28.98 8.31 -9.05
N CYS A 130 -27.74 8.47 -9.51
CA CYS A 130 -27.29 7.71 -10.68
C CYS A 130 -27.27 6.22 -10.32
N GLN A 131 -27.75 5.33 -11.20
CA GLN A 131 -27.84 3.87 -10.99
C GLN A 131 -26.47 3.14 -10.87
N GLY A 132 -25.38 3.86 -10.61
CA GLY A 132 -24.05 3.31 -10.50
C GLY A 132 -23.18 4.14 -9.55
N THR A 133 -22.20 3.47 -8.96
CA THR A 133 -21.21 4.10 -8.09
C THR A 133 -20.00 4.52 -8.92
N LEU A 134 -19.58 5.79 -8.80
CA LEU A 134 -18.32 6.23 -9.41
C LEU A 134 -17.14 5.64 -8.61
N THR A 135 -16.21 5.00 -9.31
CA THR A 135 -14.95 4.53 -8.74
C THR A 135 -13.79 4.96 -9.64
N LEU A 136 -12.77 5.55 -9.04
CA LEU A 136 -11.49 5.86 -9.70
C LEU A 136 -10.49 4.77 -9.36
N LEU A 137 -9.76 4.25 -10.34
CA LEU A 137 -8.62 3.38 -10.10
C LEU A 137 -7.35 4.22 -10.07
N ASP A 138 -6.72 4.32 -8.91
CA ASP A 138 -5.40 4.90 -8.74
C ASP A 138 -4.35 3.82 -8.98
N THR A 139 -3.45 4.06 -9.92
CA THR A 139 -2.41 3.10 -10.34
C THR A 139 -1.03 3.58 -9.90
N PRO A 140 -0.07 2.67 -9.66
CA PRO A 140 1.27 3.06 -9.26
C PRO A 140 1.94 4.04 -10.22
N GLY A 141 2.67 5.01 -9.66
CA GLY A 141 3.36 6.02 -10.44
C GLY A 141 4.59 5.46 -11.19
N PRO A 142 5.15 6.21 -12.14
CA PRO A 142 6.32 5.77 -12.92
C PRO A 142 7.60 5.56 -12.09
N ASN A 143 7.66 6.09 -10.87
CA ASN A 143 8.77 5.85 -9.94
C ASN A 143 8.61 4.52 -9.16
N GLU A 144 7.39 3.97 -9.14
CA GLU A 144 7.01 2.70 -8.52
C GLU A 144 6.86 1.58 -9.57
N ALA A 145 6.70 1.96 -10.86
CA ALA A 145 6.53 1.08 -12.02
C ALA A 145 7.80 0.32 -12.46
N GLY A 146 8.86 0.29 -11.65
CA GLY A 146 10.10 -0.46 -11.93
C GLY A 146 9.94 -1.99 -11.93
N GLN A 147 8.69 -2.49 -11.92
CA GLN A 147 8.37 -3.90 -11.92
C GLN A 147 8.02 -4.36 -13.34
N PRO A 148 8.78 -5.32 -13.91
CA PRO A 148 8.63 -5.75 -15.31
C PRO A 148 7.29 -6.45 -15.64
N GLN A 149 6.37 -6.55 -14.68
CA GLN A 149 5.07 -7.24 -14.84
C GLN A 149 3.93 -6.32 -15.30
N MET A 150 4.13 -5.00 -15.39
CA MET A 150 3.07 -4.04 -15.79
C MET A 150 2.99 -3.72 -17.31
N GLU A 151 3.74 -4.41 -18.19
CA GLU A 151 3.60 -4.20 -19.64
C GLU A 151 2.33 -4.85 -20.24
N VAL A 152 1.58 -5.63 -19.46
CA VAL A 152 0.39 -6.33 -19.97
C VAL A 152 -0.75 -6.32 -18.95
N MET A 153 -1.42 -5.17 -18.82
CA MET A 153 -2.83 -5.12 -18.41
C MET A 153 -3.61 -4.29 -19.42
#